data_AF-A0AAE1NW13-F1
#
_entry.id   AF-A0AAE1NW13-F1
#
_cell.length_a   1.000
_cell.length_b   1.000
_cell.length_c   1.000
_cell.angle_alpha   90.00
_cell.angle_beta   90.00
_cell.angle_gamma   90.00
#
_symmetry.space_group_name_H-M   'P 1'
#
loop_
_entity.id
_entity.type
_entity.pdbx_description
1 polymer ?
#
loop_
_entity_poly.entity_id
_entity_poly.type
_entity_poly.pdbx_seq_one_letter_code
_entity_poly.pdbx_strand_id
1 'polypeptide(L)'
;TGGLTCRDQEIILDTHNTLRQKVSQGQVHKQPAALNMRTLVWDEELATVAQRWADQCMPGHDRARNVPRFTVGQNVAATWTYEHDEGDVPDFATQVEAWFNEVNQHGFSKGNVDPFRFSKATGHYTQVMCEGKGTCV
;
A
#
# COMPACT_ATOMS: atom_id res chain seq x y z
N THR A 1 -19.37 9.12 -7.88
CA THR A 1 -17.96 8.97 -7.48
C THR A 1 -17.94 8.24 -6.15
N GLY A 2 -17.06 7.26 -5.99
CA GLY A 2 -16.96 6.45 -4.76
C GLY A 2 -15.92 7.02 -3.79
N GLY A 3 -16.10 8.27 -3.37
CA GLY A 3 -15.12 8.98 -2.55
C GLY A 3 -14.95 8.39 -1.15
N LEU A 4 -13.78 8.63 -0.55
CA LEU A 4 -13.45 8.19 0.81
C LEU A 4 -14.08 9.10 1.86
N THR A 5 -14.65 8.51 2.91
CA THR A 5 -15.00 9.23 4.15
C THR A 5 -13.75 9.51 4.98
N CYS A 6 -13.83 10.43 5.95
CA CYS A 6 -12.73 10.63 6.91
C CYS A 6 -12.36 9.34 7.64
N ARG A 7 -13.36 8.49 7.93
CA ARG A 7 -13.15 7.21 8.59
C ARG A 7 -12.35 6.24 7.71
N ASP A 8 -12.60 6.22 6.40
CA ASP A 8 -11.85 5.38 5.47
C ASP A 8 -10.38 5.83 5.40
N GLN A 9 -10.14 7.14 5.35
CA GLN A 9 -8.77 7.69 5.34
C GLN A 9 -8.00 7.31 6.61
N GLU A 10 -8.63 7.42 7.78
CA GLU A 10 -8.06 6.97 9.06
C GLU A 10 -7.74 5.47 9.03
N ILE A 11 -8.68 4.62 8.60
CA ILE A 11 -8.46 3.16 8.53
C ILE A 11 -7.27 2.85 7.61
N ILE A 12 -7.22 3.44 6.41
CA ILE A 12 -6.13 3.22 5.46
C ILE A 12 -4.80 3.64 6.10
N LEU A 13 -4.73 4.83 6.68
CA LEU A 13 -3.50 5.39 7.23
C LEU A 13 -3.01 4.60 8.45
N ASP A 14 -3.91 4.28 9.39
CA ASP A 14 -3.61 3.55 10.61
C ASP A 14 -3.17 2.12 10.31
N THR A 15 -3.81 1.44 9.36
CA THR A 15 -3.41 0.09 8.95
C THR A 15 -2.00 0.11 8.35
N HIS A 16 -1.69 1.04 7.44
CA HIS A 16 -0.33 1.17 6.90
C HIS A 16 0.71 1.42 8.02
N ASN A 17 0.44 2.37 8.91
CA ASN A 17 1.37 2.75 9.96
C ASN A 17 1.56 1.64 11.01
N THR A 18 0.50 0.90 11.34
CA THR A 18 0.57 -0.26 12.22
C THR A 18 1.46 -1.36 11.63
N LEU A 19 1.30 -1.68 10.34
CA LEU A 19 2.10 -2.70 9.67
C LEU A 19 3.57 -2.29 9.54
N ARG A 20 3.82 -1.02 9.18
CA ARG A 20 5.18 -0.45 9.14
C ARG A 20 5.86 -0.49 10.51
N GLN A 21 5.11 -0.20 11.58
CA GLN A 21 5.62 -0.29 12.95
C GLN A 21 5.97 -1.73 13.35
N LYS A 22 5.18 -2.73 12.94
CA LYS A 22 5.53 -4.15 13.20
C LYS A 22 6.86 -4.54 12.56
N VAL A 23 7.13 -4.09 11.33
CA VAL A 23 8.42 -4.33 10.67
C VAL A 23 9.54 -3.57 11.37
N SER A 24 9.35 -2.30 11.74
CA SER A 24 10.38 -1.52 12.44
C SER A 24 10.77 -2.13 13.79
N GLN A 25 9.82 -2.76 14.49
CA GLN A 25 10.03 -3.46 15.74
C GLN A 25 10.60 -4.88 15.56
N GLY A 26 10.85 -5.34 14.33
CA GLY A 26 11.36 -6.68 14.04
C GLY A 26 10.37 -7.80 14.37
N GLN A 27 9.07 -7.49 14.41
CA GLN A 27 8.01 -8.46 14.77
C GLN A 27 7.52 -9.28 13.57
N VAL A 28 8.08 -9.05 12.38
CA VAL A 28 7.67 -9.69 11.14
C VAL A 28 8.70 -10.75 10.78
N HIS A 29 8.24 -11.99 10.69
CA HIS A 29 9.12 -13.14 10.50
C HIS A 29 10.01 -13.00 9.27
N LYS A 30 11.31 -13.26 9.44
CA LYS A 30 12.37 -13.19 8.40
C LYS A 30 12.60 -11.80 7.78
N GLN A 31 11.95 -10.75 8.27
CA GLN A 31 12.21 -9.38 7.85
C GLN A 31 13.17 -8.69 8.81
N PRO A 32 14.12 -7.88 8.31
CA PRO A 32 14.98 -7.09 9.17
C PRO A 32 14.17 -6.02 9.89
N ALA A 33 14.59 -5.66 11.10
CA ALA A 33 14.06 -4.46 11.75
C ALA A 33 14.48 -3.22 10.95
N ALA A 34 13.54 -2.31 10.73
CA ALA A 34 13.76 -1.07 10.01
C ALA A 34 14.02 0.10 10.98
N LEU A 35 15.25 0.62 10.99
CA LEU A 35 15.67 1.67 11.94
C LEU A 35 15.11 3.06 11.59
N ASN A 36 14.74 3.31 10.33
CA ASN A 36 14.33 4.63 9.85
C ASN A 36 12.90 4.66 9.30
N MET A 37 12.05 3.73 9.76
CA MET A 37 10.69 3.58 9.25
C MET A 37 9.81 4.73 9.72
N ARG A 38 9.55 5.68 8.82
CA ARG A 38 8.73 6.86 9.10
C ARG A 38 7.24 6.54 9.05
N THR A 39 6.49 7.15 9.95
CA THR A 39 5.02 7.21 9.91
C THR A 39 4.58 7.98 8.66
N LEU A 40 3.63 7.40 7.94
CA LEU A 40 2.96 8.05 6.82
C LEU A 40 1.95 9.08 7.33
N VAL A 41 1.74 10.10 6.53
CA VAL A 41 0.67 11.09 6.71
C VAL A 41 -0.21 11.08 5.47
N TRP A 42 -1.50 11.40 5.65
CA TRP A 42 -2.40 11.56 4.52
C TRP A 42 -2.00 12.76 3.67
N ASP A 43 -2.12 12.63 2.35
CA ASP A 43 -1.79 13.68 1.40
C ASP A 43 -2.94 13.84 0.40
N GLU A 44 -3.62 14.99 0.48
CA GLU A 44 -4.83 15.25 -0.33
C GLU A 44 -4.56 15.34 -1.83
N GLU A 45 -3.34 15.75 -2.23
CA GLU A 45 -2.97 15.78 -3.65
C GLU A 45 -2.87 14.35 -4.20
N LEU A 46 -2.23 13.45 -3.45
CA LEU A 46 -2.13 12.04 -3.82
C LEU A 46 -3.51 11.36 -3.81
N ALA A 47 -4.35 11.64 -2.81
CA ALA A 47 -5.70 11.12 -2.72
C ALA A 47 -6.56 11.54 -3.93
N THR A 48 -6.47 12.81 -4.33
CA THR A 48 -7.20 13.35 -5.49
C THR A 48 -6.79 12.66 -6.79
N VAL A 49 -5.48 12.43 -6.98
CA VAL A 49 -4.96 11.72 -8.17
C VAL A 49 -5.39 10.26 -8.16
N ALA A 50 -5.31 9.59 -7.01
CA ALA A 50 -5.73 8.20 -6.85
C ALA A 50 -7.23 8.01 -7.09
N GLN A 51 -8.08 8.88 -6.53
CA GLN A 51 -9.53 8.83 -6.76
C GLN A 51 -9.87 9.03 -8.23
N ARG A 52 -9.22 9.96 -8.92
CA ARG A 52 -9.44 10.18 -10.37
C ARG A 52 -9.16 8.91 -11.17
N TRP A 53 -8.13 8.16 -10.80
CA TRP A 53 -7.83 6.88 -11.44
C TRP A 53 -8.85 5.81 -11.08
N ALA A 54 -9.22 5.69 -9.80
CA ALA A 54 -10.23 4.74 -9.34
C ALA A 54 -11.59 4.95 -10.01
N ASP A 55 -12.00 6.20 -10.22
CA ASP A 55 -13.24 6.57 -10.90
C ASP A 55 -13.28 6.13 -12.39
N GLN A 56 -12.14 5.73 -12.98
CA GLN A 56 -12.13 5.16 -14.33
C GLN A 56 -12.64 3.71 -14.36
N CYS A 57 -12.71 3.03 -13.20
CA CYS A 57 -13.07 1.62 -13.08
C CYS A 57 -12.25 0.68 -13.99
N MET A 58 -11.00 1.07 -14.28
CA MET A 58 -10.08 0.31 -15.12
C MET A 58 -9.10 -0.49 -14.25
N PRO A 59 -8.84 -1.77 -14.56
CA PRO A 59 -7.88 -2.56 -13.80
C PRO A 59 -6.45 -2.06 -14.03
N GLY A 60 -5.61 -2.21 -13.00
CA GLY A 60 -4.17 -1.96 -13.07
C GLY A 60 -3.77 -0.50 -12.81
N HIS A 61 -2.61 -0.14 -13.34
CA HIS A 61 -1.93 1.11 -13.04
C HIS A 61 -2.10 2.14 -14.16
N ASP A 62 -2.29 3.41 -13.80
CA ASP A 62 -2.25 4.52 -14.75
C ASP A 62 -0.86 4.76 -15.33
N ARG A 63 -0.74 5.67 -16.30
CA ARG A 63 0.57 6.02 -16.89
C ARG A 63 1.19 7.28 -16.29
N ALA A 64 0.38 8.14 -15.66
CA ALA A 64 0.81 9.45 -15.20
C ALA A 64 0.14 9.81 -13.86
N ARG A 65 0.87 9.62 -12.76
CA ARG A 65 0.44 9.89 -11.38
C ARG A 65 1.37 10.77 -10.56
N ASN A 66 2.49 11.18 -11.15
CA ASN A 66 3.48 11.98 -10.44
C ASN A 66 2.90 13.36 -10.14
N VAL A 67 3.21 13.85 -8.95
CA VAL A 67 2.89 15.22 -8.55
C VAL A 67 4.13 16.11 -8.73
N PRO A 68 4.00 17.44 -8.80
CA PRO A 68 5.14 18.34 -8.96
C PRO A 68 6.25 18.14 -7.91
N ARG A 69 5.87 17.67 -6.72
CA ARG A 69 6.77 17.47 -5.59
C ARG A 69 7.68 16.25 -5.74
N PHE A 70 7.22 15.16 -6.38
CA PHE A 70 7.97 13.89 -6.46
C PHE A 70 7.29 12.85 -7.36
N THR A 71 8.05 11.81 -7.72
CA THR A 71 7.51 10.59 -8.35
C THR A 71 6.69 9.77 -7.36
N VAL A 72 5.59 9.19 -7.81
CA VAL A 72 4.58 8.55 -6.96
C VAL A 72 4.46 7.06 -7.30
N GLY A 73 4.56 6.20 -6.28
CA GLY A 73 4.26 4.77 -6.37
C GLY A 73 2.74 4.51 -6.33
N GLN A 74 2.30 3.28 -6.57
CA GLN A 74 0.88 2.95 -6.56
C GLN A 74 0.65 1.48 -6.24
N ASN A 75 -0.23 1.21 -5.28
CA ASN A 75 -0.85 -0.09 -5.09
C ASN A 75 -2.31 -0.01 -5.55
N VAL A 76 -2.82 -1.09 -6.14
CA VAL A 76 -4.20 -1.17 -6.64
C VAL A 76 -4.80 -2.49 -6.18
N ALA A 77 -6.06 -2.45 -5.71
CA ALA A 77 -6.83 -3.61 -5.32
C ALA A 77 -8.20 -3.53 -5.97
N ALA A 78 -8.73 -4.69 -6.36
CA ALA A 78 -10.08 -4.84 -6.88
C ALA A 78 -10.62 -6.20 -6.44
N THR A 79 -11.84 -6.22 -5.93
CA THR A 79 -12.54 -7.44 -5.51
C THR A 79 -13.86 -7.53 -6.27
N TRP A 80 -14.26 -8.74 -6.65
CA TRP A 80 -15.49 -9.01 -7.38
C TRP A 80 -16.33 -9.98 -6.55
N THR A 81 -17.63 -9.71 -6.44
CA THR A 81 -18.62 -10.58 -5.81
C THR A 81 -19.84 -10.71 -6.72
N TYR A 82 -20.49 -11.88 -6.69
CA TYR A 82 -21.80 -12.09 -7.31
C TYR A 82 -22.96 -11.76 -6.34
N GLU A 83 -22.65 -11.70 -5.04
CA GLU A 83 -23.55 -11.36 -3.94
C GLU A 83 -23.23 -9.91 -3.55
N HIS A 84 -23.68 -8.96 -4.36
CA HIS A 84 -23.54 -7.54 -4.03
C HIS A 84 -24.81 -7.07 -3.33
N ASP A 85 -24.69 -6.75 -2.05
CA ASP A 85 -25.76 -6.09 -1.30
C ASP A 85 -25.59 -4.57 -1.38
N GLU A 86 -26.69 -3.81 -1.43
CA GLU A 86 -26.63 -2.33 -1.49
C GLU A 86 -25.93 -1.70 -0.26
N GLY A 87 -25.68 -2.47 0.79
CA GLY A 87 -24.94 -2.06 1.99
C GLY A 87 -23.45 -2.41 1.98
N ASP A 88 -22.91 -3.00 0.92
CA ASP A 88 -21.50 -3.37 0.84
C ASP A 88 -20.61 -2.11 0.90
N VAL A 89 -19.73 -2.09 1.90
CA VAL A 89 -18.74 -1.02 2.08
C VAL A 89 -17.34 -1.55 1.73
N PRO A 90 -16.48 -0.73 1.12
CA PRO A 90 -15.12 -1.15 0.84
C PRO A 90 -14.35 -1.50 2.12
N ASP A 91 -13.82 -2.72 2.21
CA ASP A 91 -12.94 -3.12 3.30
C ASP A 91 -11.48 -2.78 2.99
N PHE A 92 -11.13 -1.52 3.22
CA PHE A 92 -9.77 -1.03 2.97
C PHE A 92 -8.70 -1.71 3.82
N ALA A 93 -9.01 -2.04 5.08
CA ALA A 93 -8.05 -2.67 5.99
C ALA A 93 -7.60 -4.03 5.44
N THR A 94 -8.56 -4.86 5.03
CA THR A 94 -8.26 -6.17 4.44
C THR A 94 -7.44 -6.06 3.16
N GLN A 95 -7.69 -5.05 2.30
CA GLN A 95 -6.88 -4.88 1.08
C GLN A 95 -5.44 -4.48 1.39
N VAL A 96 -5.21 -3.57 2.36
CA VAL A 96 -3.86 -3.17 2.78
C VAL A 96 -3.12 -4.33 3.45
N GLU A 97 -3.82 -5.10 4.28
CA GLU A 97 -3.26 -6.31 4.89
C GLU A 97 -2.93 -7.39 3.86
N ALA A 98 -3.75 -7.54 2.81
CA ALA A 98 -3.48 -8.46 1.70
C ALA A 98 -2.19 -8.08 0.96
N TRP A 99 -2.00 -6.79 0.63
CA TRP A 99 -0.74 -6.31 0.06
C TRP A 99 0.45 -6.61 0.96
N PHE A 100 0.31 -6.38 2.26
CA PHE A 100 1.37 -6.67 3.21
C PHE A 100 1.69 -8.17 3.30
N ASN A 101 0.67 -9.01 3.25
CA ASN A 101 0.79 -10.46 3.40
C ASN A 101 1.46 -11.16 2.21
N GLU A 102 1.73 -10.45 1.10
CA GLU A 102 2.59 -10.97 0.01
C GLU A 102 3.95 -11.44 0.55
N VAL A 103 4.46 -10.82 1.63
CA VAL A 103 5.69 -11.25 2.31
C VAL A 103 5.64 -12.71 2.77
N ASN A 104 4.46 -13.20 3.19
CA ASN A 104 4.25 -14.56 3.63
C ASN A 104 3.81 -15.47 2.48
N GLN A 105 2.94 -14.97 1.58
CA GLN A 105 2.39 -15.74 0.47
C GLN A 105 3.44 -16.08 -0.58
N HIS A 106 4.31 -15.13 -0.90
CA HIS A 106 5.30 -15.25 -1.97
C HIS A 106 6.74 -15.29 -1.44
N GLY A 107 6.94 -14.87 -0.19
CA GLY A 107 8.26 -14.79 0.43
C GLY A 107 9.03 -13.55 -0.03
N PHE A 108 9.61 -12.82 0.93
CA PHE A 108 10.57 -11.75 0.65
C PHE A 108 11.82 -11.95 1.52
N SER A 109 12.98 -12.09 0.90
CA SER A 109 14.24 -12.30 1.62
C SER A 109 14.83 -10.97 2.07
N LYS A 110 15.36 -10.90 3.29
CA LYS A 110 16.17 -9.76 3.76
C LYS A 110 17.32 -9.39 2.82
N GLY A 111 17.84 -10.34 2.03
CA GLY A 111 18.87 -10.09 1.02
C GLY A 111 18.37 -9.36 -0.24
N ASN A 112 17.06 -9.14 -0.35
CA ASN A 112 16.42 -8.38 -1.42
C ASN A 112 16.12 -6.93 -1.01
N VAL A 113 16.46 -6.55 0.23
CA VAL A 113 16.28 -5.20 0.76
C VAL A 113 17.40 -4.28 0.28
N ASP A 114 18.64 -4.73 0.43
CA ASP A 114 19.84 -3.97 0.06
C ASP A 114 20.91 -4.89 -0.59
N PRO A 115 21.18 -4.74 -1.91
CA PRO A 115 20.47 -3.86 -2.83
C PRO A 115 19.04 -4.33 -3.06
N PHE A 116 18.12 -3.38 -3.28
CA PHE A 116 16.72 -3.69 -3.51
C PHE A 116 16.54 -4.57 -4.76
N ARG A 117 15.82 -5.68 -4.62
CA ARG A 117 15.48 -6.58 -5.74
C ARG A 117 13.97 -6.68 -5.90
N PHE A 118 13.47 -6.02 -6.95
CA PHE A 118 12.06 -6.03 -7.27
C PHE A 118 11.57 -7.43 -7.71
N SER A 119 10.40 -7.81 -7.21
CA SER A 119 9.62 -8.95 -7.68
C SER A 119 8.17 -8.49 -7.85
N LYS A 120 7.55 -8.86 -8.97
CA LYS A 120 6.12 -8.59 -9.18
C LYS A 120 5.23 -9.24 -8.11
N ALA A 121 5.66 -10.36 -7.55
CA ALA A 121 4.90 -11.10 -6.54
C ALA A 121 4.93 -10.46 -5.15
N THR A 122 5.86 -9.54 -4.87
CA THR A 122 5.95 -8.83 -3.58
C THR A 122 5.98 -7.32 -3.77
N GLY A 123 5.49 -6.85 -4.92
CA GLY A 123 5.54 -5.44 -5.31
C GLY A 123 4.68 -4.57 -4.41
N HIS A 124 3.50 -5.05 -4.02
CA HIS A 124 2.65 -4.28 -3.13
C HIS A 124 3.23 -4.25 -1.72
N TYR A 125 3.67 -5.40 -1.19
CA TYR A 125 4.32 -5.47 0.13
C TYR A 125 5.50 -4.51 0.23
N THR A 126 6.42 -4.59 -0.73
CA THR A 126 7.61 -3.73 -0.72
C THR A 126 7.22 -2.25 -0.80
N GLN A 127 6.17 -1.90 -1.54
CA GLN A 127 5.64 -0.53 -1.59
C GLN A 127 5.05 -0.06 -0.25
N VAL A 128 4.32 -0.92 0.48
CA VAL A 128 3.80 -0.58 1.83
C VAL A 128 4.97 -0.29 2.79
N MET A 129 6.11 -0.97 2.63
CA MET A 129 7.31 -0.82 3.46
C MET A 129 8.30 0.25 2.99
N CYS A 130 8.08 0.93 1.86
CA CYS A 130 9.08 1.89 1.37
C CYS A 130 9.25 3.09 2.33
N GLU A 131 10.50 3.47 2.59
CA GLU A 131 10.85 4.58 3.50
C GLU A 131 10.95 5.95 2.81
N GLY A 132 10.64 6.00 1.50
CA GLY A 132 10.79 7.20 0.66
C GLY A 132 12.23 7.35 0.16
N LYS A 133 12.40 7.92 -1.04
CA LYS A 133 13.67 8.00 -1.81
C LYS A 133 14.24 6.65 -2.30
N GLY A 134 13.36 5.75 -2.75
CA GLY A 134 13.78 4.56 -3.51
C GLY A 134 14.41 3.43 -2.68
N THR A 135 14.45 3.56 -1.36
CA THR A 135 14.79 2.47 -0.45
C THR A 135 13.50 1.86 0.08
N CYS A 136 13.31 0.58 -0.21
CA CYS A 136 12.23 -0.22 0.37
C CYS A 136 12.86 -1.23 1.33
N VAL A 137 12.34 -1.27 2.55
CA VAL A 137 12.95 -1.98 3.69
C VAL A 137 12.30 -3.32 3.93
#